data_AF-A0AA48RJ35-F1
#
_entry.id   AF-A0AA48RJ35-F1
#
_cell.length_a   1.000
_cell.length_b   1.000
_cell.length_c   1.000
_cell.angle_alpha   90.00
_cell.angle_beta   90.00
_cell.angle_gamma   90.00
#
_symmetry.space_group_name_H-M   'P 1'
#
loop_
_entity.id
_entity.type
_entity.pdbx_description
1 polymer ?
#
loop_
_entity_poly.entity_id
_entity_poly.type
_entity_poly.pdbx_seq_one_letter_code
_entity_poly.pdbx_strand_id
1 'polypeptide(L)'
;MRTDNGQAADISSCRPRRNPKANLAKIKEYMDQHYNEPLSIKQLAQMANISPKYFVDLFKKTFGQSAMEYLTDLRINRAKRYLAESGERLRDIAAKVGYSDEFYFSRKFKKEVGVSPSDFAKHFKKRIAACSAAVTGHLLALNVVPIAAPLDPKWTPYYYNAYRTQIKAHLTLTDPYTSWQFESNLDKIIRIRPDAIVGTDQLLPAEKDKLTDMASSFFVPTEKLGWRDQLRMIARFLDREDQAEMWIRRYEQRVQSAREQIEAKLGHDSILVLRIYGQAIHAYWNRGLEDVLHRDLRIRTVFRPEPSEHAQLTLEQVAELDPDRILLVVCPEASSRAYWLALQHKAAWRQLKAVTNLNVHLISADPWFEYSAMSILRMLDEAMLLFTGKCPNVLLDRTHGDA
;
A
#
# COMPACT_ATOMS: atom_id res chain seq x y z
N MET A 1 71.73 16.97 -1.54
CA MET A 1 71.27 16.78 -0.14
C MET A 1 70.35 17.96 0.18
N ARG A 2 69.03 17.73 0.29
CA ARG A 2 68.25 17.70 1.56
C ARG A 2 68.17 19.10 2.21
N THR A 3 67.03 19.75 2.44
CA THR A 3 65.62 19.34 2.52
C THR A 3 64.72 20.58 2.48
N ASP A 4 63.59 20.46 1.77
CA ASP A 4 62.36 21.25 1.92
C ASP A 4 61.75 21.07 3.32
N ASN A 5 61.27 22.15 3.94
CA ASN A 5 60.39 22.11 5.12
C ASN A 5 59.06 22.78 4.76
N GLY A 6 58.10 21.93 4.37
CA GLY A 6 56.72 22.31 4.12
C GLY A 6 55.97 22.64 5.40
N GLN A 7 55.22 23.74 5.36
CA GLN A 7 54.21 24.12 6.34
C GLN A 7 53.08 23.09 6.33
N ALA A 8 52.85 22.43 7.46
CA ALA A 8 51.66 21.64 7.71
C ALA A 8 50.49 22.59 8.01
N ALA A 9 49.56 22.71 7.06
CA ALA A 9 48.25 23.32 7.30
C ALA A 9 47.39 22.37 8.13
N ASP A 10 46.82 22.90 9.21
CA ASP A 10 45.92 22.24 10.15
C ASP A 10 44.61 21.81 9.46
N ILE A 11 44.48 20.50 9.20
CA ILE A 11 43.27 19.86 8.67
C ILE A 11 42.43 19.42 9.87
N SER A 12 41.78 20.37 10.55
CA SER A 12 40.82 20.10 11.60
C SER A 12 39.62 21.03 11.48
N SER A 13 38.59 20.56 10.74
CA SER A 13 37.15 20.74 11.01
C SER A 13 36.27 20.87 9.76
N CYS A 14 36.38 19.97 8.79
CA CYS A 14 35.29 19.75 7.83
C CYS A 14 34.32 18.71 8.37
N ARG A 15 33.35 19.15 9.21
CA ARG A 15 32.20 18.30 9.53
C ARG A 15 31.40 18.10 8.25
N PRO A 16 31.10 16.86 7.82
CA PRO A 16 30.32 16.63 6.61
C PRO A 16 28.97 17.33 6.75
N ARG A 17 28.58 18.14 5.75
CA ARG A 17 27.22 18.72 5.67
C ARG A 17 26.22 17.57 5.62
N ARG A 18 25.68 17.20 6.79
CA ARG A 18 24.70 16.10 6.94
C ARG A 18 23.38 16.51 6.31
N ASN A 19 22.88 15.68 5.40
CA ASN A 19 21.59 15.86 4.75
C ASN A 19 20.45 15.72 5.79
N PRO A 20 19.62 16.74 6.05
CA PRO A 20 18.52 16.67 7.01
C PRO A 20 17.53 15.54 6.75
N LYS A 21 17.33 15.14 5.48
CA LYS A 21 16.45 14.01 5.11
C LYS A 21 16.99 12.66 5.60
N ALA A 22 18.31 12.47 5.55
CA ALA A 22 18.95 11.23 6.03
C ALA A 22 18.86 11.09 7.56
N ASN A 23 18.85 12.22 8.29
CA ASN A 23 18.63 12.20 9.73
C ASN A 23 17.18 11.83 10.07
N LEU A 24 16.19 12.34 9.32
CA LEU A 24 14.78 12.03 9.56
C LEU A 24 14.45 10.54 9.36
N ALA A 25 15.04 9.88 8.37
CA ALA A 25 14.86 8.43 8.18
C ALA A 25 15.33 7.65 9.43
N LYS A 26 16.48 8.03 10.00
CA LYS A 26 16.99 7.43 11.26
C LYS A 26 16.10 7.74 12.46
N ILE A 27 15.54 8.95 12.54
CA ILE A 27 14.58 9.27 13.61
C ILE A 27 13.33 8.40 13.49
N LYS A 28 12.81 8.20 12.28
CA LYS A 28 11.68 7.32 12.05
C LYS A 28 11.99 5.88 12.49
N GLU A 29 13.15 5.35 12.11
CA GLU A 29 13.61 4.01 12.54
C GLU A 29 13.75 3.91 14.07
N TYR A 30 14.28 4.96 14.71
CA TYR A 30 14.33 5.03 16.17
C TYR A 30 12.93 4.99 16.78
N MET A 31 11.98 5.74 16.23
CA MET A 31 10.58 5.70 16.69
C MET A 31 9.96 4.31 16.49
N ASP A 32 10.31 3.60 15.41
CA ASP A 32 9.85 2.23 15.14
C ASP A 32 10.32 1.22 16.19
N GLN A 33 11.53 1.45 16.75
CA GLN A 33 12.15 0.60 17.78
C GLN A 33 11.74 0.99 19.20
N HIS A 34 11.52 2.29 19.47
CA HIS A 34 11.28 2.85 20.80
C HIS A 34 9.85 3.42 20.96
N TYR A 35 8.88 2.90 20.20
CA TYR A 35 7.50 3.42 20.21
C TYR A 35 6.83 3.33 21.59
N ASN A 36 7.26 2.39 22.44
CA ASN A 36 6.74 2.15 23.80
C ASN A 36 7.28 3.15 24.84
N GLU A 37 8.24 4.00 24.48
CA GLU A 37 8.86 4.97 25.37
C GLU A 37 8.19 6.35 25.29
N PRO A 38 8.29 7.20 26.33
CA PRO A 38 7.78 8.57 26.29
C PRO A 38 8.66 9.46 25.39
N LEU A 39 8.36 9.47 24.09
CA LEU A 39 9.05 10.30 23.10
C LEU A 39 8.40 11.68 22.98
N SER A 40 9.24 12.73 22.95
CA SER A 40 8.83 14.13 22.75
C SER A 40 9.46 14.75 21.51
N ILE A 41 8.79 15.75 20.94
CA ILE A 41 9.32 16.54 19.81
C ILE A 41 10.69 17.13 20.14
N LYS A 42 10.91 17.58 21.37
CA LYS A 42 12.19 18.15 21.81
C LYS A 42 13.33 17.12 21.70
N GLN A 43 13.09 15.89 22.17
CA GLN A 43 14.07 14.81 22.09
C GLN A 43 14.35 14.42 20.63
N LEU A 44 13.30 14.22 19.83
CA LEU A 44 13.46 13.82 18.43
C LEU A 44 14.18 14.89 17.59
N ALA A 45 13.87 16.17 17.83
CA ALA A 45 14.55 17.28 17.17
C ALA A 45 16.03 17.38 17.57
N GLN A 46 16.33 17.15 18.85
CA GLN A 46 17.71 17.12 19.35
C GLN A 46 18.51 15.96 18.73
N MET A 47 17.93 14.77 18.62
CA MET A 47 18.54 13.63 17.93
C MET A 47 18.81 13.91 16.44
N ALA A 48 17.92 14.67 15.79
CA ALA A 48 18.08 15.12 14.41
C ALA A 48 19.06 16.30 14.24
N ASN A 49 19.53 16.88 15.35
CA ASN A 49 20.35 18.09 15.43
C ASN A 49 19.71 19.31 14.75
N ILE A 50 18.40 19.51 14.96
CA ILE A 50 17.63 20.64 14.43
C ILE A 50 16.69 21.23 15.50
N SER A 51 16.18 22.44 15.26
CA SER A 51 15.24 23.07 16.19
C SER A 51 13.89 22.32 16.22
N PRO A 52 13.17 22.30 17.36
CA PRO A 52 11.86 21.64 17.47
C PRO A 52 10.84 22.13 16.44
N LYS A 53 10.79 23.43 16.18
CA LYS A 53 9.90 24.03 15.17
C LYS A 53 10.22 23.50 13.78
N TYR A 54 11.50 23.55 13.39
CA TYR A 54 11.93 23.04 12.09
C TYR A 54 11.71 21.53 11.96
N PHE A 55 11.87 20.75 13.04
CA PHE A 55 11.57 19.32 13.05
C PHE A 55 10.11 19.03 12.75
N VAL A 56 9.17 19.73 13.40
CA VAL A 56 7.72 19.52 13.18
C VAL A 56 7.37 19.76 11.71
N ASP A 57 7.80 20.89 11.16
CA ASP A 57 7.54 21.26 9.77
C ASP A 57 8.20 20.28 8.79
N LEU A 58 9.48 19.95 9.03
CA LEU A 58 10.24 19.09 8.15
C LEU A 58 9.73 17.65 8.19
N PHE A 59 9.41 17.10 9.37
CA PHE A 59 8.86 15.75 9.52
C PHE A 59 7.53 15.63 8.80
N LYS A 60 6.60 16.58 9.04
CA LYS A 60 5.30 16.61 8.35
C LYS A 60 5.45 16.74 6.84
N LYS A 61 6.32 17.63 6.38
CA LYS A 61 6.63 17.78 4.95
C LYS A 61 7.27 16.54 4.33
N THR A 62 7.98 15.73 5.11
CA THR A 62 8.72 14.57 4.61
C THR A 62 7.85 13.32 4.59
N PHE A 63 7.07 13.09 5.64
CA PHE A 63 6.30 11.86 5.84
C PHE A 63 4.78 12.04 5.69
N GLY A 64 4.31 13.26 5.37
CA GLY A 64 2.90 13.57 5.17
C GLY A 64 2.06 13.67 6.45
N GLN A 65 2.65 13.37 7.61
CA GLN A 65 2.00 13.40 8.92
C GLN A 65 2.98 13.88 10.00
N SER A 66 2.48 14.39 11.13
CA SER A 66 3.33 14.79 12.24
C SER A 66 4.00 13.60 12.93
N ALA A 67 5.10 13.84 13.64
CA ALA A 67 5.78 12.78 14.38
C ALA A 67 4.91 12.18 15.51
N MET A 68 4.05 12.98 16.16
CA MET A 68 3.18 12.46 17.21
C MET A 68 2.00 11.64 16.66
N GLU A 69 1.50 11.99 15.47
CA GLU A 69 0.53 11.16 14.73
C GLU A 69 1.19 9.84 14.32
N TYR A 70 2.40 9.89 13.77
CA TYR A 70 3.15 8.69 13.41
C TYR A 70 3.39 7.75 14.61
N LEU A 71 3.80 8.31 15.75
CA LEU A 71 3.99 7.54 16.99
C LEU A 71 2.67 6.95 17.48
N THR A 72 1.57 7.71 17.40
CA THR A 72 0.24 7.21 17.74
C THR A 72 -0.10 5.99 16.88
N ASP A 73 0.07 6.09 15.56
CA ASP A 73 -0.23 5.01 14.62
C ASP A 73 0.59 3.75 14.93
N LEU A 74 1.89 3.89 15.22
CA LEU A 74 2.74 2.78 15.64
C LEU A 74 2.18 2.08 16.88
N ARG A 75 1.87 2.83 17.93
CA ARG A 75 1.35 2.29 19.20
C ARG A 75 0.01 1.61 19.01
N ILE A 76 -0.90 2.24 18.25
CA ILE A 76 -2.22 1.67 17.95
C ILE A 76 -2.08 0.38 17.14
N ASN A 77 -1.23 0.34 16.12
CA ASN A 77 -1.01 -0.86 15.30
C ASN A 77 -0.40 -2.00 16.12
N ARG A 78 0.52 -1.71 17.04
CA ARG A 78 1.06 -2.70 17.99
C ARG A 78 -0.02 -3.20 18.94
N ALA A 79 -0.86 -2.31 19.45
CA ALA A 79 -1.94 -2.68 20.35
C ALA A 79 -2.98 -3.57 19.66
N LYS A 80 -3.32 -3.30 18.41
CA LYS A 80 -4.21 -4.18 17.61
C LYS A 80 -3.68 -5.61 17.55
N ARG A 81 -2.36 -5.80 17.37
CA ARG A 81 -1.73 -7.13 17.36
C ARG A 81 -1.85 -7.81 18.72
N TYR A 82 -1.51 -7.12 19.81
CA TYR A 82 -1.65 -7.70 21.16
C TYR A 82 -3.11 -8.06 21.49
N LEU A 83 -4.07 -7.21 21.15
CA LEU A 83 -5.50 -7.48 21.36
C LEU A 83 -5.99 -8.70 20.56
N ALA A 84 -5.38 -8.97 19.41
CA ALA A 84 -5.70 -10.12 18.57
C ALA A 84 -5.05 -11.43 19.05
N GLU A 85 -3.83 -11.36 19.60
CA GLU A 85 -2.97 -12.52 19.79
C GLU A 85 -2.83 -12.99 21.24
N SER A 86 -2.83 -12.10 22.24
CA SER A 86 -2.26 -12.43 23.55
C SER A 86 -3.26 -12.65 24.68
N GLY A 87 -4.55 -12.33 24.48
CA GLY A 87 -5.58 -12.44 25.53
C GLY A 87 -5.25 -11.64 26.80
N GLU A 88 -4.28 -10.73 26.73
CA GLU A 88 -3.76 -9.96 27.84
C GLU A 88 -4.77 -8.95 28.37
N ARG A 89 -4.58 -8.52 29.63
CA ARG A 89 -5.41 -7.46 30.19
C ARG A 89 -5.11 -6.14 29.48
N LEU A 90 -6.14 -5.32 29.30
CA LEU A 90 -6.04 -4.04 28.60
C LEU A 90 -4.96 -3.13 29.20
N ARG A 91 -4.83 -3.13 30.53
CA ARG A 91 -3.79 -2.41 31.28
C ARG A 91 -2.38 -2.79 30.82
N ASP A 92 -2.12 -4.09 30.65
CA ASP A 92 -0.80 -4.60 30.29
C ASP A 92 -0.48 -4.25 28.84
N ILE A 93 -1.47 -4.34 27.95
CA ILE A 93 -1.35 -3.90 26.55
C ILE A 93 -1.05 -2.41 26.48
N ALA A 94 -1.77 -1.58 27.25
CA ALA A 94 -1.55 -0.14 27.31
C ALA A 94 -0.11 0.19 27.71
N ALA A 95 0.38 -0.45 28.78
CA ALA A 95 1.76 -0.27 29.24
C ALA A 95 2.78 -0.72 28.19
N LYS A 96 2.58 -1.88 27.55
CA LYS A 96 3.45 -2.41 26.49
C LYS A 96 3.56 -1.50 25.28
N VAL A 97 2.48 -0.80 24.92
CA VAL A 97 2.47 0.14 23.80
C VAL A 97 2.75 1.59 24.20
N GLY A 98 3.22 1.83 25.43
CA GLY A 98 3.71 3.13 25.87
C GLY A 98 2.65 4.11 26.37
N TYR A 99 1.50 3.61 26.83
CA TYR A 99 0.49 4.38 27.55
C TYR A 99 0.47 4.01 29.03
N SER A 100 0.62 5.00 29.92
CA SER A 100 0.58 4.81 31.37
C SER A 100 -0.84 4.67 31.93
N ASP A 101 -1.83 5.26 31.26
CA ASP A 101 -3.25 5.25 31.66
C ASP A 101 -4.06 4.41 30.66
N GLU A 102 -4.64 3.31 31.14
CA GLU A 102 -5.47 2.40 30.35
C GLU A 102 -6.77 3.04 29.83
N PHE A 103 -7.34 3.98 30.57
CA PHE A 103 -8.56 4.68 30.18
C PHE A 103 -8.24 5.71 29.09
N TYR A 104 -7.11 6.42 29.22
CA TYR A 104 -6.61 7.27 28.16
C TYR A 104 -6.31 6.45 26.90
N PHE A 105 -5.61 5.32 27.04
CA PHE A 105 -5.36 4.40 25.94
C PHE A 105 -6.67 3.94 25.29
N SER A 106 -7.66 3.51 26.06
CA SER A 106 -8.95 3.04 25.54
C SER A 106 -9.68 4.12 24.74
N ARG A 107 -9.76 5.36 25.25
CA ARG A 107 -10.35 6.50 24.51
C ARG A 107 -9.57 6.81 23.24
N LYS A 108 -8.23 6.81 23.32
CA LYS A 108 -7.35 7.08 22.19
C LYS A 108 -7.50 5.97 21.14
N PHE A 109 -7.50 4.71 21.54
CA PHE A 109 -7.72 3.58 20.66
C PHE A 109 -9.09 3.65 19.99
N LYS A 110 -10.17 3.91 20.74
CA LYS A 110 -11.50 4.08 20.15
C LYS A 110 -11.54 5.22 19.15
N LYS A 111 -10.90 6.35 19.45
CA LYS A 111 -10.77 7.47 18.51
C LYS A 111 -10.01 7.07 17.24
N GLU A 112 -8.94 6.28 17.37
CA GLU A 112 -8.10 5.90 16.23
C GLU A 112 -8.55 4.62 15.50
N VAL A 113 -9.44 3.81 16.07
CA VAL A 113 -9.85 2.51 15.52
C VAL A 113 -11.36 2.46 15.25
N GLY A 114 -12.14 3.38 15.80
CA GLY A 114 -13.60 3.45 15.69
C GLY A 114 -14.33 2.68 16.80
N VAL A 115 -13.70 1.64 17.36
CA VAL A 115 -14.27 0.78 18.42
C VAL A 115 -13.36 0.67 19.62
N SER A 116 -13.94 0.32 20.78
CA SER A 116 -13.18 0.12 22.00
C SER A 116 -12.18 -1.06 21.85
N PRO A 117 -11.08 -1.09 22.62
CA PRO A 117 -10.16 -2.22 22.63
C PRO A 117 -10.84 -3.57 22.94
N SER A 118 -11.83 -3.57 23.85
CA SER A 118 -12.57 -4.77 24.24
C SER A 118 -13.47 -5.26 23.12
N ASP A 119 -14.19 -4.36 22.45
CA ASP A 119 -15.00 -4.72 21.28
C ASP A 119 -14.10 -5.21 20.15
N PHE A 120 -12.97 -4.55 19.93
CA PHE A 120 -11.97 -4.98 18.95
C PHE A 120 -11.52 -6.41 19.23
N ALA A 121 -11.05 -6.72 20.44
CA ALA A 121 -10.62 -8.07 20.82
C ALA A 121 -11.74 -9.13 20.70
N LYS A 122 -12.98 -8.80 21.05
CA LYS A 122 -14.13 -9.70 20.89
C LYS A 122 -14.39 -10.03 19.42
N HIS A 123 -14.31 -9.03 18.57
CA HIS A 123 -14.57 -9.15 17.15
C HIS A 123 -13.47 -9.89 16.39
N PHE A 124 -12.22 -9.87 16.86
CA PHE A 124 -11.12 -10.69 16.35
C PHE A 124 -11.36 -12.20 16.53
N LYS A 125 -12.29 -12.60 17.42
CA LYS A 125 -12.64 -14.01 17.57
C LYS A 125 -13.50 -14.54 16.42
N LYS A 126 -14.16 -13.68 15.64
CA LYS A 126 -14.90 -14.12 14.45
C LYS A 126 -13.90 -14.62 13.39
N ARG A 127 -13.99 -15.90 13.04
CA ARG A 127 -13.18 -16.56 12.00
C ARG A 127 -13.77 -16.24 10.64
N ILE A 128 -13.21 -15.25 9.96
CA ILE A 128 -13.71 -14.80 8.66
C ILE A 128 -12.84 -15.39 7.55
N ALA A 129 -13.46 -16.01 6.55
CA ALA A 129 -12.75 -16.47 5.35
C ALA A 129 -12.96 -15.46 4.20
N ALA A 130 -11.87 -15.09 3.53
CA ALA A 130 -11.88 -14.32 2.29
C ALA A 130 -11.69 -15.27 1.10
N CYS A 131 -12.52 -15.17 0.07
CA CYS A 131 -12.40 -16.02 -1.12
C CYS A 131 -11.59 -15.36 -2.26
N SER A 132 -11.19 -14.09 -2.14
CA SER A 132 -10.39 -13.38 -3.14
C SER A 132 -9.34 -12.46 -2.50
N ALA A 133 -8.30 -12.10 -3.26
CA ALA A 133 -7.31 -11.11 -2.83
C ALA A 133 -7.94 -9.73 -2.58
N ALA A 134 -8.86 -9.31 -3.47
CA ALA A 134 -9.60 -8.05 -3.30
C ALA A 134 -10.41 -8.01 -1.99
N VAL A 135 -11.11 -9.10 -1.66
CA VAL A 135 -11.81 -9.22 -0.37
C VAL A 135 -10.83 -9.16 0.79
N THR A 136 -9.67 -9.81 0.68
CA THR A 136 -8.62 -9.75 1.71
C THR A 136 -8.21 -8.31 1.98
N GLY A 137 -7.97 -7.52 0.93
CA GLY A 137 -7.66 -6.10 1.07
C GLY A 137 -8.77 -5.29 1.76
N HIS A 138 -10.04 -5.54 1.42
CA HIS A 138 -11.16 -4.88 2.11
C HIS A 138 -11.28 -5.27 3.58
N LEU A 139 -11.14 -6.55 3.92
CA LEU A 139 -11.19 -7.02 5.31
C LEU A 139 -10.07 -6.39 6.15
N LEU A 140 -8.85 -6.32 5.61
CA LEU A 140 -7.73 -5.70 6.30
C LEU A 140 -7.97 -4.20 6.55
N ALA A 141 -8.60 -3.48 5.62
CA ALA A 141 -9.03 -2.10 5.83
C ALA A 141 -10.05 -1.96 6.98
N LEU A 142 -10.91 -2.95 7.17
CA LEU A 142 -11.85 -3.03 8.30
C LEU A 142 -11.22 -3.53 9.60
N ASN A 143 -9.90 -3.67 9.65
CA ASN A 143 -9.14 -4.29 10.74
C ASN A 143 -9.56 -5.74 11.02
N VAL A 144 -9.90 -6.49 9.98
CA VAL A 144 -10.21 -7.91 10.04
C VAL A 144 -9.09 -8.66 9.34
N VAL A 145 -8.32 -9.45 10.09
CA VAL A 145 -7.38 -10.40 9.49
C VAL A 145 -8.14 -11.71 9.23
N PRO A 146 -8.34 -12.11 7.96
CA PRO A 146 -9.06 -13.33 7.66
C PRO A 146 -8.30 -14.56 8.17
N ILE A 147 -9.02 -15.57 8.63
CA ILE A 147 -8.43 -16.86 9.06
C ILE A 147 -8.03 -17.72 7.86
N ALA A 148 -8.70 -17.50 6.72
CA ALA A 148 -8.44 -18.13 5.44
C ALA A 148 -8.51 -17.07 4.34
N ALA A 149 -7.51 -17.00 3.48
CA ALA A 149 -7.47 -16.05 2.37
C ALA A 149 -6.53 -16.53 1.26
N PRO A 150 -6.72 -16.10 0.01
CA PRO A 150 -5.74 -16.34 -1.04
C PRO A 150 -4.41 -15.70 -0.67
N LEU A 151 -3.37 -16.52 -0.66
CA LEU A 151 -2.04 -16.08 -0.23
C LEU A 151 -0.96 -16.74 -1.06
N ASP A 152 -0.39 -15.97 -1.98
CA ASP A 152 0.66 -16.39 -2.89
C ASP A 152 1.86 -15.43 -2.80
N PRO A 153 3.10 -15.96 -2.69
CA PRO A 153 4.31 -15.14 -2.53
C PRO A 153 4.65 -14.31 -3.78
N LYS A 154 4.18 -14.69 -4.96
CA LYS A 154 4.42 -13.98 -6.22
C LYS A 154 3.32 -12.96 -6.52
N TRP A 155 2.07 -13.33 -6.31
CA TRP A 155 0.92 -12.55 -6.76
C TRP A 155 0.28 -11.68 -5.68
N THR A 156 0.44 -12.03 -4.41
CA THR A 156 0.00 -11.22 -3.26
C THR A 156 1.15 -10.98 -2.27
N PRO A 157 2.31 -10.50 -2.74
CA PRO A 157 3.52 -10.46 -1.92
C PRO A 157 3.34 -9.60 -0.66
N TYR A 158 2.59 -8.49 -0.75
CA TYR A 158 2.27 -7.68 0.41
C TYR A 158 1.51 -8.44 1.51
N TYR A 159 0.43 -9.14 1.14
CA TYR A 159 -0.33 -9.92 2.11
C TYR A 159 0.48 -11.10 2.63
N TYR A 160 1.22 -11.78 1.76
CA TYR A 160 2.08 -12.91 2.12
C TYR A 160 3.12 -12.49 3.15
N ASN A 161 3.87 -11.44 2.88
CA ASN A 161 4.95 -10.98 3.74
C ASN A 161 4.45 -10.43 5.07
N ALA A 162 3.31 -9.73 5.07
CA ALA A 162 2.78 -9.11 6.29
C ALA A 162 1.93 -10.06 7.16
N TYR A 163 1.22 -11.03 6.57
CA TYR A 163 0.16 -11.77 7.27
C TYR A 163 0.25 -13.30 7.17
N ARG A 164 1.26 -13.90 6.51
CA ARG A 164 1.39 -15.37 6.38
C ARG A 164 1.34 -16.16 7.69
N THR A 165 1.75 -15.57 8.81
CA THR A 165 1.72 -16.21 10.13
C THR A 165 0.37 -16.08 10.82
N GLN A 166 -0.42 -15.05 10.47
CA GLN A 166 -1.73 -14.77 11.08
C GLN A 166 -2.88 -15.43 10.31
N ILE A 167 -2.78 -15.50 8.97
CA ILE A 167 -3.72 -16.21 8.11
C ILE A 167 -3.39 -17.70 8.19
N LYS A 168 -4.26 -18.50 8.82
CA LYS A 168 -3.98 -19.92 9.11
C LYS A 168 -4.16 -20.83 7.90
N ALA A 169 -5.14 -20.55 7.03
CA ALA A 169 -5.40 -21.33 5.83
C ALA A 169 -5.06 -20.52 4.58
N HIS A 170 -3.99 -20.91 3.88
CA HIS A 170 -3.57 -20.26 2.64
C HIS A 170 -4.33 -20.86 1.46
N LEU A 171 -5.26 -20.09 0.93
CA LEU A 171 -6.03 -20.46 -0.24
C LEU A 171 -5.20 -20.18 -1.50
N THR A 172 -5.47 -20.94 -2.55
CA THR A 172 -4.90 -20.72 -3.88
C THR A 172 -5.66 -19.59 -4.56
N LEU A 173 -4.98 -18.75 -5.34
CA LEU A 173 -5.60 -17.67 -6.10
C LEU A 173 -6.40 -18.21 -7.28
N THR A 174 -7.71 -18.00 -7.28
CA THR A 174 -8.65 -18.45 -8.32
C THR A 174 -9.03 -17.37 -9.34
N ASP A 175 -8.42 -16.18 -9.24
CA ASP A 175 -8.70 -15.00 -10.05
C ASP A 175 -7.41 -14.55 -10.78
N PRO A 176 -7.39 -14.37 -12.12
CA PRO A 176 -8.51 -14.47 -13.06
C PRO A 176 -8.70 -15.86 -13.71
N TYR A 177 -7.99 -16.90 -13.26
CA TYR A 177 -7.99 -18.22 -13.91
C TYR A 177 -8.70 -19.29 -13.05
N THR A 178 -9.76 -19.88 -13.59
CA THR A 178 -10.84 -20.60 -12.88
C THR A 178 -10.70 -22.13 -12.74
N SER A 179 -11.58 -22.62 -11.85
CA SER A 179 -12.20 -23.95 -11.63
C SER A 179 -11.47 -24.99 -10.78
N TRP A 180 -10.35 -25.58 -11.20
CA TRP A 180 -9.76 -26.72 -10.47
C TRP A 180 -9.26 -26.39 -9.05
N GLN A 181 -8.98 -25.13 -8.79
CA GLN A 181 -8.45 -24.67 -7.50
C GLN A 181 -9.54 -24.36 -6.47
N PHE A 182 -10.80 -24.22 -6.90
CA PHE A 182 -11.89 -23.88 -5.97
C PHE A 182 -12.19 -25.03 -5.00
N GLU A 183 -12.30 -26.27 -5.47
CA GLU A 183 -12.56 -27.42 -4.58
C GLU A 183 -11.45 -27.61 -3.54
N SER A 184 -10.18 -27.40 -3.92
CA SER A 184 -9.06 -27.43 -2.97
C SER A 184 -9.15 -26.31 -1.92
N ASN A 185 -9.63 -25.13 -2.31
CA ASN A 185 -9.89 -24.04 -1.38
C ASN A 185 -11.07 -24.36 -0.46
N LEU A 186 -12.12 -24.99 -0.98
CA LEU A 186 -13.28 -25.40 -0.22
C LEU A 186 -12.91 -26.34 0.92
N ASP A 187 -12.09 -27.36 0.66
CA ASP A 187 -11.59 -28.28 1.70
C ASP A 187 -10.86 -27.54 2.83
N LYS A 188 -10.05 -26.52 2.49
CA LYS A 188 -9.35 -25.69 3.48
C LYS A 188 -10.33 -24.84 4.30
N ILE A 189 -11.34 -24.27 3.65
CA ILE A 189 -12.38 -23.46 4.30
C ILE A 189 -13.23 -24.33 5.24
N ILE A 190 -13.63 -25.54 4.83
CA ILE A 190 -14.38 -26.49 5.67
C ILE A 190 -13.60 -26.79 6.96
N ARG A 191 -12.28 -27.05 6.85
CA ARG A 191 -11.43 -27.39 8.00
C ARG A 191 -11.32 -26.26 9.01
N ILE A 192 -11.32 -25.00 8.57
CA ILE A 192 -11.17 -23.84 9.48
C ILE A 192 -12.49 -23.48 10.19
N ARG A 193 -13.63 -23.98 9.67
CA ARG A 193 -15.00 -23.73 10.17
C ARG A 193 -15.27 -22.24 10.40
N PRO A 194 -15.27 -21.39 9.36
CA PRO A 194 -15.43 -19.95 9.54
C PRO A 194 -16.80 -19.61 10.16
N ASP A 195 -16.86 -18.49 10.87
CA ASP A 195 -18.12 -17.93 11.38
C ASP A 195 -18.80 -17.06 10.31
N ALA A 196 -18.03 -16.54 9.34
CA ALA A 196 -18.54 -15.85 8.15
C ALA A 196 -17.59 -15.99 6.95
N ILE A 197 -18.14 -15.92 5.75
CA ILE A 197 -17.39 -16.02 4.48
C ILE A 197 -17.69 -14.77 3.64
N VAL A 198 -16.66 -14.18 3.06
CA VAL A 198 -16.80 -13.07 2.11
C VAL A 198 -16.15 -13.46 0.79
N GLY A 199 -16.94 -13.46 -0.27
CA GLY A 199 -16.50 -13.74 -1.63
C GLY A 199 -16.90 -12.64 -2.61
N THR A 200 -16.78 -12.93 -3.90
CA THR A 200 -17.18 -12.02 -4.98
C THR A 200 -18.34 -12.60 -5.78
N ASP A 201 -19.03 -11.75 -6.52
CA ASP A 201 -20.06 -12.15 -7.48
C ASP A 201 -19.51 -12.99 -8.66
N GLN A 202 -18.19 -13.04 -8.84
CA GLN A 202 -17.49 -13.85 -9.85
C GLN A 202 -17.49 -15.36 -9.55
N LEU A 203 -17.78 -15.78 -8.31
CA LEU A 203 -17.93 -17.20 -7.97
C LEU A 203 -19.14 -17.81 -8.68
N LEU A 204 -19.01 -19.07 -9.11
CA LEU A 204 -20.10 -19.80 -9.76
C LEU A 204 -21.28 -19.99 -8.80
N PRO A 205 -22.54 -20.09 -9.29
CA PRO A 205 -23.69 -20.31 -8.43
C PRO A 205 -23.54 -21.51 -7.48
N ALA A 206 -23.10 -22.66 -7.99
CA ALA A 206 -22.88 -23.86 -7.18
C ALA A 206 -21.79 -23.67 -6.10
N GLU A 207 -20.78 -22.84 -6.36
CA GLU A 207 -19.74 -22.50 -5.39
C GLU A 207 -20.30 -21.61 -4.27
N LYS A 208 -21.15 -20.64 -4.62
CA LYS A 208 -21.83 -19.76 -3.66
C LYS A 208 -22.78 -20.53 -2.76
N ASP A 209 -23.52 -21.48 -3.31
CA ASP A 209 -24.44 -22.34 -2.56
C ASP A 209 -23.66 -23.14 -1.51
N LYS A 210 -22.60 -23.84 -1.92
CA LYS A 210 -21.72 -24.58 -1.00
C LYS A 210 -21.17 -23.72 0.14
N LEU A 211 -20.72 -22.50 -0.14
CA LEU A 211 -20.19 -21.59 0.89
C LEU A 211 -21.30 -21.10 1.84
N THR A 212 -22.49 -20.82 1.30
CA THR A 212 -23.65 -20.35 2.07
C THR A 212 -24.17 -21.42 3.02
N ASP A 213 -24.12 -22.70 2.62
CA ASP A 213 -24.48 -23.84 3.47
C ASP A 213 -23.50 -24.01 4.66
N MET A 214 -22.27 -23.51 4.56
CA MET A 214 -21.25 -23.64 5.61
C MET A 214 -21.33 -22.55 6.68
N ALA A 215 -21.50 -21.30 6.27
CA ALA A 215 -21.48 -20.14 7.15
C ALA A 215 -22.22 -18.96 6.52
N SER A 216 -22.57 -17.97 7.35
CA SER A 216 -23.09 -16.69 6.87
C SER A 216 -22.16 -16.13 5.79
N SER A 217 -22.68 -15.90 4.60
CA SER A 217 -21.88 -15.61 3.42
C SER A 217 -22.35 -14.33 2.74
N PHE A 218 -21.40 -13.52 2.27
CA PHE A 218 -21.68 -12.33 1.48
C PHE A 218 -20.80 -12.28 0.23
N PHE A 219 -21.42 -12.01 -0.92
CA PHE A 219 -20.75 -11.97 -2.22
C PHE A 219 -20.78 -10.55 -2.78
N VAL A 220 -19.60 -9.94 -2.83
CA VAL A 220 -19.41 -8.52 -3.18
C VAL A 220 -19.54 -8.34 -4.70
N PRO A 221 -20.38 -7.40 -5.19
CA PRO A 221 -20.43 -7.07 -6.60
C PRO A 221 -19.14 -6.39 -7.09
N THR A 222 -18.36 -7.05 -7.95
CA THR A 222 -17.04 -6.52 -8.32
C THR A 222 -17.11 -5.48 -9.43
N GLU A 223 -17.88 -5.69 -10.49
CA GLU A 223 -17.82 -4.83 -11.69
C GLU A 223 -18.56 -3.49 -11.53
N LYS A 224 -19.70 -3.50 -10.82
CA LYS A 224 -20.64 -2.36 -10.81
C LYS A 224 -20.34 -1.30 -9.75
N LEU A 225 -19.61 -1.65 -8.70
CA LEU A 225 -19.46 -0.82 -7.50
C LEU A 225 -18.02 -0.43 -7.27
N GLY A 226 -17.78 0.84 -6.90
CA GLY A 226 -16.47 1.32 -6.52
C GLY A 226 -15.97 0.70 -5.20
N TRP A 227 -14.67 0.76 -4.94
CA TRP A 227 -14.06 0.16 -3.76
C TRP A 227 -14.65 0.71 -2.44
N ARG A 228 -15.09 1.98 -2.42
CA ARG A 228 -15.74 2.61 -1.25
C ARG A 228 -17.05 1.90 -0.90
N ASP A 229 -17.87 1.61 -1.91
CA ASP A 229 -19.16 0.96 -1.72
C ASP A 229 -18.99 -0.52 -1.40
N GLN A 230 -18.03 -1.19 -2.05
CA GLN A 230 -17.64 -2.56 -1.70
C GLN A 230 -17.21 -2.64 -0.23
N LEU A 231 -16.37 -1.71 0.24
CA LEU A 231 -15.93 -1.65 1.62
C LEU A 231 -17.11 -1.46 2.59
N ARG A 232 -18.02 -0.53 2.29
CA ARG A 232 -19.23 -0.29 3.11
C ARG A 232 -20.16 -1.50 3.17
N MET A 233 -20.33 -2.22 2.06
CA MET A 233 -21.18 -3.41 2.02
C MET A 233 -20.60 -4.54 2.87
N ILE A 234 -19.29 -4.82 2.73
CA ILE A 234 -18.59 -5.80 3.56
C ILE A 234 -18.66 -5.38 5.04
N ALA A 235 -18.51 -4.07 5.31
CA ALA A 235 -18.59 -3.55 6.65
C ALA A 235 -19.96 -3.76 7.30
N ARG A 236 -21.04 -3.47 6.57
CA ARG A 236 -22.43 -3.75 7.02
C ARG A 236 -22.65 -5.22 7.31
N PHE A 237 -22.11 -6.10 6.47
CA PHE A 237 -22.20 -7.55 6.69
C PHE A 237 -21.47 -8.01 7.96
N LEU A 238 -20.41 -7.30 8.38
CA LEU A 238 -19.56 -7.68 9.51
C LEU A 238 -19.80 -6.86 10.79
N ASP A 239 -20.78 -5.96 10.79
CA ASP A 239 -21.04 -4.96 11.84
C ASP A 239 -19.81 -4.04 12.06
N ARG A 240 -19.37 -3.36 11.00
CA ARG A 240 -18.11 -2.58 10.92
C ARG A 240 -18.23 -1.23 10.20
N GLU A 241 -19.43 -0.67 10.09
CA GLU A 241 -19.69 0.54 9.33
C GLU A 241 -18.86 1.73 9.81
N ASP A 242 -18.70 1.89 11.13
CA ASP A 242 -17.86 2.93 11.73
C ASP A 242 -16.40 2.83 11.26
N GLN A 243 -15.85 1.60 11.16
CA GLN A 243 -14.49 1.36 10.69
C GLN A 243 -14.35 1.70 9.21
N ALA A 244 -15.35 1.37 8.39
CA ALA A 244 -15.36 1.71 6.97
C ALA A 244 -15.33 3.23 6.78
N GLU A 245 -16.24 3.95 7.43
CA GLU A 245 -16.32 5.40 7.29
C GLU A 245 -15.07 6.11 7.84
N MET A 246 -14.52 5.64 8.96
CA MET A 246 -13.28 6.19 9.48
C MET A 246 -12.09 5.91 8.55
N TRP A 247 -12.02 4.72 7.95
CA TRP A 247 -10.97 4.38 6.99
C TRP A 247 -11.08 5.27 5.73
N ILE A 248 -12.29 5.43 5.18
CA ILE A 248 -12.53 6.27 4.00
C ILE A 248 -12.15 7.72 4.26
N ARG A 249 -12.56 8.29 5.41
CA ARG A 249 -12.20 9.67 5.78
C ARG A 249 -10.68 9.87 5.87
N ARG A 250 -9.95 8.90 6.42
CA ARG A 250 -8.48 8.96 6.50
C ARG A 250 -7.83 8.87 5.14
N TYR A 251 -8.34 8.00 4.27
CA TYR A 251 -7.89 7.92 2.89
C TYR A 251 -8.10 9.26 2.16
N GLU A 252 -9.26 9.88 2.28
CA GLU A 252 -9.57 11.18 1.65
C GLU A 252 -8.65 12.30 2.14
N GLN A 253 -8.34 12.34 3.44
CA GLN A 253 -7.36 13.28 4.00
C GLN A 253 -5.96 13.06 3.42
N ARG A 254 -5.54 11.80 3.23
CA ARG A 254 -4.27 11.48 2.58
C ARG A 254 -4.25 11.89 1.11
N VAL A 255 -5.34 11.66 0.37
CA VAL A 255 -5.47 12.10 -1.02
C VAL A 255 -5.27 13.61 -1.13
N GLN A 256 -5.88 14.40 -0.26
CA GLN A 256 -5.73 15.87 -0.31
C GLN A 256 -4.26 16.29 -0.14
N SER A 257 -3.57 15.75 0.87
CA SER A 257 -2.14 16.01 1.11
C SER A 257 -1.25 15.50 -0.04
N ALA A 258 -1.59 14.36 -0.62
CA ALA A 258 -0.85 13.78 -1.73
C ALA A 258 -0.99 14.62 -3.01
N ARG A 259 -2.21 15.05 -3.32
CA ARG A 259 -2.53 15.88 -4.48
C ARG A 259 -1.71 17.17 -4.46
N GLU A 260 -1.71 17.91 -3.35
CA GLU A 260 -0.94 19.15 -3.21
C GLU A 260 0.57 18.94 -3.42
N GLN A 261 1.11 17.83 -2.91
CA GLN A 261 2.54 17.53 -3.04
C GLN A 261 2.93 17.06 -4.44
N ILE A 262 2.08 16.27 -5.09
CA ILE A 262 2.29 15.79 -6.45
C ILE A 262 2.13 16.95 -7.43
N GLU A 263 1.10 17.78 -7.32
CA GLU A 263 0.88 18.93 -8.20
C GLU A 263 2.07 19.90 -8.17
N ALA A 264 2.62 20.17 -6.98
CA ALA A 264 3.82 21.00 -6.82
C ALA A 264 5.09 20.42 -7.48
N LYS A 265 5.09 19.14 -7.87
CA LYS A 265 6.24 18.44 -8.50
C LYS A 265 6.02 18.10 -9.96
N LEU A 266 4.81 17.63 -10.27
CA LEU A 266 4.39 17.15 -11.57
C LEU A 266 3.96 18.31 -12.49
N GLY A 267 3.48 19.42 -11.92
CA GLY A 267 3.00 20.56 -12.68
C GLY A 267 1.88 20.15 -13.65
N HIS A 268 2.14 20.29 -14.95
CA HIS A 268 1.20 19.95 -16.03
C HIS A 268 1.61 18.71 -16.82
N ASP A 269 2.59 17.94 -16.34
CA ASP A 269 3.05 16.74 -17.01
C ASP A 269 1.89 15.76 -17.20
N SER A 270 1.82 15.22 -18.40
CA SER A 270 0.88 14.18 -18.81
C SER A 270 1.49 12.79 -18.67
N ILE A 271 0.67 11.81 -18.29
CA ILE A 271 1.08 10.43 -18.12
C ILE A 271 0.46 9.51 -19.18
N LEU A 272 1.23 8.50 -19.58
CA LEU A 272 0.74 7.33 -20.31
C LEU A 272 1.07 6.08 -19.51
N VAL A 273 0.09 5.20 -19.36
CA VAL A 273 0.29 3.91 -18.68
C VAL A 273 0.32 2.81 -19.74
N LEU A 274 1.43 2.08 -19.77
CA LEU A 274 1.71 1.04 -20.76
C LEU A 274 1.90 -0.32 -20.08
N ARG A 275 1.53 -1.36 -20.80
CA ARG A 275 1.79 -2.75 -20.44
C ARG A 275 2.47 -3.47 -21.60
N ILE A 276 3.61 -4.10 -21.34
CA ILE A 276 4.26 -5.00 -22.28
C ILE A 276 3.77 -6.40 -22.02
N TYR A 277 3.14 -7.01 -23.03
CA TYR A 277 2.63 -8.37 -23.00
C TYR A 277 3.01 -9.09 -24.31
N GLY A 278 3.55 -10.30 -24.22
CA GLY A 278 4.13 -11.00 -25.36
C GLY A 278 5.26 -10.20 -26.04
N GLN A 279 5.01 -9.74 -27.27
CA GLN A 279 5.95 -8.92 -28.06
C GLN A 279 5.32 -7.60 -28.49
N ALA A 280 4.40 -7.08 -27.68
CA ALA A 280 3.60 -5.90 -28.01
C ALA A 280 3.52 -4.92 -26.84
N ILE A 281 3.30 -3.65 -27.19
CA ILE A 281 3.00 -2.56 -26.26
C ILE A 281 1.49 -2.40 -26.26
N HIS A 282 0.89 -2.36 -25.08
CA HIS A 282 -0.53 -2.10 -24.91
C HIS A 282 -0.71 -0.85 -24.04
N ALA A 283 -1.64 0.02 -24.39
CA ALA A 283 -2.16 0.97 -23.43
C ALA A 283 -2.87 0.20 -22.31
N TYR A 284 -2.69 0.62 -21.06
CA TYR A 284 -3.24 -0.07 -19.91
C TYR A 284 -3.99 0.90 -19.01
N TRP A 285 -5.24 0.56 -18.71
CA TRP A 285 -6.06 1.31 -17.76
C TRP A 285 -6.99 0.35 -17.02
N ASN A 286 -7.16 0.58 -15.73
CA ASN A 286 -8.04 -0.22 -14.88
C ASN A 286 -8.74 0.68 -13.86
N ARG A 287 -9.62 0.08 -13.06
CA ARG A 287 -10.43 0.82 -12.09
C ARG A 287 -9.63 1.45 -10.95
N GLY A 288 -8.51 0.82 -10.56
CA GLY A 288 -7.60 1.38 -9.56
C GLY A 288 -6.86 2.61 -10.06
N LEU A 289 -6.33 2.55 -11.28
CA LEU A 289 -5.71 3.68 -11.98
C LEU A 289 -6.71 4.82 -12.19
N GLU A 290 -7.94 4.49 -12.59
CA GLU A 290 -9.03 5.46 -12.75
C GLU A 290 -9.34 6.18 -11.43
N ASP A 291 -9.49 5.45 -10.32
CA ASP A 291 -9.79 6.07 -9.03
C ASP A 291 -8.60 6.87 -8.50
N VAL A 292 -7.38 6.32 -8.50
CA VAL A 292 -6.22 6.95 -7.86
C VAL A 292 -5.60 8.04 -8.73
N LEU A 293 -5.19 7.73 -9.96
CA LEU A 293 -4.45 8.68 -10.79
C LEU A 293 -5.36 9.77 -11.37
N HIS A 294 -6.53 9.37 -11.88
CA HIS A 294 -7.43 10.31 -12.55
C HIS A 294 -8.37 11.03 -11.59
N ARG A 295 -9.16 10.32 -10.77
CA ARG A 295 -10.17 10.97 -9.92
C ARG A 295 -9.57 11.60 -8.67
N ASP A 296 -8.79 10.85 -7.91
CA ASP A 296 -8.25 11.26 -6.62
C ASP A 296 -7.06 12.24 -6.81
N LEU A 297 -6.05 11.90 -7.62
CA LEU A 297 -4.88 12.76 -7.81
C LEU A 297 -5.03 13.79 -8.94
N ARG A 298 -6.05 13.65 -9.82
CA ARG A 298 -6.31 14.58 -10.93
C ARG A 298 -5.13 14.74 -11.89
N ILE A 299 -4.35 13.67 -12.08
CA ILE A 299 -3.22 13.66 -13.00
C ILE A 299 -3.75 13.59 -14.43
N ARG A 300 -3.16 14.40 -15.32
CA ARG A 300 -3.50 14.42 -16.74
C ARG A 300 -3.00 13.15 -17.42
N THR A 301 -3.88 12.43 -18.09
CA THR A 301 -3.55 11.21 -18.85
C THR A 301 -3.74 11.46 -20.34
N VAL A 302 -2.75 11.10 -21.17
CA VAL A 302 -2.83 11.35 -22.63
C VAL A 302 -3.80 10.41 -23.34
N PHE A 303 -3.92 9.17 -22.85
CA PHE A 303 -4.77 8.14 -23.44
C PHE A 303 -5.27 7.19 -22.36
N ARG A 304 -6.56 6.83 -22.43
CA ARG A 304 -7.23 5.87 -21.55
C ARG A 304 -8.05 4.92 -22.41
N PRO A 305 -7.62 3.67 -22.62
CA PRO A 305 -8.44 2.68 -23.30
C PRO A 305 -9.68 2.34 -22.48
N GLU A 306 -10.75 1.91 -23.16
CA GLU A 306 -11.88 1.32 -22.48
C GLU A 306 -11.46 0.00 -21.80
N PRO A 307 -12.02 -0.36 -20.63
CA PRO A 307 -11.56 -1.54 -19.87
C PRO A 307 -11.63 -2.87 -20.64
N SER A 308 -12.52 -2.98 -21.62
CA SER A 308 -12.67 -4.16 -22.49
C SER A 308 -11.69 -4.19 -23.67
N GLU A 309 -10.94 -3.11 -23.90
CA GLU A 309 -10.05 -2.98 -25.05
C GLU A 309 -8.62 -3.37 -24.68
N HIS A 310 -8.10 -4.40 -25.35
CA HIS A 310 -6.67 -4.64 -25.44
C HIS A 310 -6.05 -3.69 -26.47
N ALA A 311 -6.02 -2.39 -26.17
CA ALA A 311 -5.52 -1.37 -27.08
C ALA A 311 -4.02 -1.50 -27.29
N GLN A 312 -3.62 -2.30 -28.29
CA GLN A 312 -2.24 -2.41 -28.73
C GLN A 312 -1.80 -1.11 -29.40
N LEU A 313 -0.61 -0.61 -29.04
CA LEU A 313 -0.01 0.58 -29.61
C LEU A 313 1.28 0.21 -30.34
N THR A 314 1.53 0.84 -31.49
CA THR A 314 2.85 0.87 -32.11
C THR A 314 3.73 1.93 -31.44
N LEU A 315 5.04 1.91 -31.71
CA LEU A 315 5.94 2.92 -31.16
C LEU A 315 5.66 4.32 -31.71
N GLU A 316 5.24 4.38 -32.97
CA GLU A 316 4.86 5.61 -33.64
C GLU A 316 3.63 6.22 -32.96
N GLN A 317 2.62 5.41 -32.64
CA GLN A 317 1.45 5.87 -31.88
C GLN A 317 1.82 6.34 -30.46
N VAL A 318 2.74 5.66 -29.79
CA VAL A 318 3.25 6.12 -28.48
C VAL A 318 3.98 7.47 -28.61
N ALA A 319 4.72 7.69 -29.70
CA ALA A 319 5.39 8.96 -29.97
C ALA A 319 4.40 10.08 -30.30
N GLU A 320 3.35 9.79 -31.06
CA GLU A 320 2.28 10.74 -31.41
C GLU A 320 1.49 11.22 -30.18
N LEU A 321 1.31 10.35 -29.18
CA LEU A 321 0.68 10.71 -27.91
C LEU A 321 1.53 11.67 -27.05
N ASP A 322 2.84 11.81 -27.36
CA ASP A 322 3.83 12.68 -26.70
C ASP A 322 3.69 12.81 -25.17
N PRO A 323 3.69 11.71 -24.40
CA PRO A 323 3.55 11.79 -22.95
C PRO A 323 4.81 12.37 -22.30
N ASP A 324 4.62 13.18 -21.26
CA ASP A 324 5.73 13.68 -20.43
C ASP A 324 6.35 12.59 -19.55
N ARG A 325 5.52 11.60 -19.16
CA ARG A 325 5.91 10.47 -18.31
C ARG A 325 5.23 9.18 -18.76
N ILE A 326 5.95 8.06 -18.59
CA ILE A 326 5.41 6.72 -18.87
C ILE A 326 5.47 5.89 -17.58
N LEU A 327 4.33 5.33 -17.17
CA LEU A 327 4.28 4.25 -16.20
C LEU A 327 4.21 2.94 -16.98
N LEU A 328 5.13 2.01 -16.71
CA LEU A 328 5.30 0.81 -17.52
C LEU A 328 5.23 -0.46 -16.67
N VAL A 329 4.32 -1.35 -17.03
CA VAL A 329 4.24 -2.70 -16.49
C VAL A 329 4.86 -3.67 -17.51
N VAL A 330 5.81 -4.49 -17.08
CA VAL A 330 6.37 -5.57 -17.91
C VAL A 330 5.86 -6.91 -17.38
N CYS A 331 5.10 -7.64 -18.20
CA CYS A 331 4.58 -8.94 -17.77
C CYS A 331 5.71 -9.96 -17.53
N PRO A 332 5.52 -10.91 -16.59
CA PRO A 332 6.60 -11.76 -16.09
C PRO A 332 6.93 -12.96 -17.00
N GLU A 333 6.34 -13.11 -18.17
CA GLU A 333 6.76 -14.11 -19.15
C GLU A 333 8.05 -13.70 -19.88
N ALA A 334 8.80 -14.70 -20.34
CA ALA A 334 10.11 -14.48 -20.96
C ALA A 334 10.05 -13.63 -22.23
N SER A 335 8.98 -13.78 -23.03
CA SER A 335 8.74 -12.99 -24.23
C SER A 335 8.63 -11.50 -23.93
N SER A 336 7.83 -11.11 -22.93
CA SER A 336 7.66 -9.71 -22.52
C SER A 336 8.95 -9.07 -22.04
N ARG A 337 9.74 -9.79 -21.22
CA ARG A 337 11.05 -9.29 -20.77
C ARG A 337 12.03 -9.13 -21.93
N ALA A 338 12.11 -10.10 -22.82
CA ALA A 338 13.00 -10.04 -23.98
C ALA A 338 12.60 -8.88 -24.90
N TYR A 339 11.29 -8.70 -25.13
CA TYR A 339 10.77 -7.58 -25.89
C TYR A 339 11.10 -6.23 -25.25
N TRP A 340 10.92 -6.09 -23.93
CA TRP A 340 11.27 -4.88 -23.19
C TRP A 340 12.77 -4.54 -23.32
N LEU A 341 13.65 -5.52 -23.16
CA LEU A 341 15.09 -5.32 -23.33
C LEU A 341 15.43 -4.85 -24.75
N ALA A 342 14.84 -5.48 -25.77
CA ALA A 342 15.05 -5.05 -27.16
C ALA A 342 14.48 -3.64 -27.43
N LEU A 343 13.34 -3.30 -26.83
CA LEU A 343 12.65 -2.03 -26.98
C LEU A 343 13.54 -0.85 -26.54
N GLN A 344 14.26 -1.01 -25.42
CA GLN A 344 15.16 0.01 -24.89
C GLN A 344 16.27 0.43 -25.87
N HIS A 345 16.65 -0.46 -26.79
CA HIS A 345 17.68 -0.17 -27.80
C HIS A 345 17.13 0.44 -29.10
N LYS A 346 15.81 0.47 -29.29
CA LYS A 346 15.20 1.05 -30.50
C LYS A 346 15.33 2.58 -30.51
N ALA A 347 15.77 3.14 -31.64
CA ALA A 347 15.92 4.58 -31.81
C ALA A 347 14.62 5.35 -31.52
N ALA A 348 13.49 4.87 -32.05
CA ALA A 348 12.17 5.47 -31.83
C ALA A 348 11.78 5.53 -30.34
N TRP A 349 12.11 4.50 -29.55
CA TRP A 349 11.89 4.52 -28.10
C TRP A 349 12.81 5.53 -27.40
N ARG A 350 14.11 5.51 -27.70
CA ARG A 350 15.11 6.39 -27.07
C ARG A 350 14.87 7.87 -27.35
N GLN A 351 14.13 8.20 -28.39
CA GLN A 351 13.79 9.57 -28.78
C GLN A 351 12.51 10.10 -28.12
N LEU A 352 11.71 9.24 -27.47
CA LEU A 352 10.50 9.69 -26.77
C LEU A 352 10.86 10.71 -25.69
N LYS A 353 10.06 11.77 -25.57
CA LYS A 353 10.21 12.83 -24.57
C LYS A 353 10.31 12.28 -23.14
N ALA A 354 9.41 11.37 -22.77
CA ALA A 354 9.46 10.70 -21.47
C ALA A 354 10.76 9.91 -21.24
N VAL A 355 11.35 9.33 -22.29
CA VAL A 355 12.59 8.54 -22.19
C VAL A 355 13.81 9.44 -22.07
N THR A 356 13.92 10.47 -22.91
CA THR A 356 15.04 11.43 -22.88
C THR A 356 15.08 12.22 -21.57
N ASN A 357 13.92 12.49 -20.97
CA ASN A 357 13.80 13.15 -19.67
C ASN A 357 13.88 12.19 -18.46
N LEU A 358 14.19 10.91 -18.66
CA LEU A 358 14.30 9.90 -17.60
C LEU A 358 13.02 9.74 -16.76
N ASN A 359 11.86 9.91 -17.39
CA ASN A 359 10.53 9.84 -16.78
C ASN A 359 9.77 8.55 -17.16
N VAL A 360 10.50 7.45 -17.37
CA VAL A 360 9.90 6.11 -17.52
C VAL A 360 10.02 5.39 -16.18
N HIS A 361 8.88 5.06 -15.59
CA HIS A 361 8.80 4.42 -14.29
C HIS A 361 8.26 3.01 -14.45
N LEU A 362 9.06 2.01 -14.07
CA LEU A 362 8.58 0.63 -13.99
C LEU A 362 7.72 0.47 -12.74
N ILE A 363 6.49 0.00 -12.91
CA ILE A 363 5.56 -0.30 -11.82
C ILE A 363 5.28 -1.81 -11.74
N SER A 364 5.08 -2.32 -10.54
CA SER A 364 4.76 -3.74 -10.29
C SER A 364 3.27 -4.04 -10.46
N ALA A 365 2.92 -5.32 -10.60
CA ALA A 365 1.52 -5.73 -10.63
C ALA A 365 0.82 -5.49 -9.28
N ASP A 366 1.50 -5.75 -8.16
CA ASP A 366 1.04 -5.39 -6.82
C ASP A 366 1.62 -4.02 -6.44
N PRO A 367 0.81 -3.00 -6.06
CA PRO A 367 -0.64 -3.00 -5.85
C PRO A 367 -1.49 -2.67 -7.09
N TRP A 368 -0.90 -2.27 -8.21
CA TRP A 368 -1.59 -1.62 -9.34
C TRP A 368 -2.67 -2.45 -10.06
N PHE A 369 -2.74 -3.77 -9.85
CA PHE A 369 -3.70 -4.66 -10.50
C PHE A 369 -4.87 -5.05 -9.60
N GLU A 370 -4.69 -5.05 -8.27
CA GLU A 370 -5.75 -5.41 -7.33
C GLU A 370 -6.71 -4.23 -7.12
N TYR A 371 -8.00 -4.50 -6.99
CA TYR A 371 -9.00 -3.48 -6.66
C TYR A 371 -9.62 -3.74 -5.27
N SER A 372 -9.03 -3.14 -4.24
CA SER A 372 -9.50 -3.17 -2.86
C SER A 372 -9.16 -1.87 -2.13
N ALA A 373 -9.75 -1.64 -0.96
CA ALA A 373 -9.39 -0.50 -0.13
C ALA A 373 -7.86 -0.46 0.16
N MET A 374 -7.26 -1.60 0.51
CA MET A 374 -5.83 -1.66 0.81
C MET A 374 -4.94 -1.46 -0.43
N SER A 375 -5.31 -2.00 -1.59
CA SER A 375 -4.52 -1.77 -2.81
C SER A 375 -4.61 -0.31 -3.26
N ILE A 376 -5.77 0.32 -3.17
CA ILE A 376 -5.98 1.74 -3.51
C ILE A 376 -5.12 2.67 -2.62
N LEU A 377 -5.07 2.40 -1.31
CA LEU A 377 -4.17 3.13 -0.41
C LEU A 377 -2.70 2.96 -0.80
N ARG A 378 -2.30 1.74 -1.18
CA ARG A 378 -0.92 1.46 -1.58
C ARG A 378 -0.55 2.07 -2.93
N MET A 379 -1.47 2.10 -3.89
CA MET A 379 -1.29 2.82 -5.16
C MET A 379 -1.07 4.33 -4.90
N LEU A 380 -1.82 4.93 -3.95
CA LEU A 380 -1.62 6.32 -3.56
C LEU A 380 -0.22 6.54 -2.95
N ASP A 381 0.21 5.66 -2.05
CA ASP A 381 1.54 5.72 -1.42
C ASP A 381 2.66 5.54 -2.48
N GLU A 382 2.49 4.65 -3.46
CA GLU A 382 3.44 4.44 -4.55
C GLU A 382 3.46 5.61 -5.55
N ALA A 383 2.30 6.17 -5.91
CA ALA A 383 2.23 7.38 -6.74
C ALA A 383 2.98 8.55 -6.09
N MET A 384 2.82 8.71 -4.77
CA MET A 384 3.59 9.70 -3.99
C MET A 384 5.09 9.48 -4.12
N LEU A 385 5.55 8.24 -4.00
CA LEU A 385 6.96 7.92 -4.17
C LEU A 385 7.45 8.22 -5.59
N LEU A 386 6.73 7.75 -6.59
CA LEU A 386 7.08 7.90 -8.01
C LEU A 386 7.22 9.36 -8.42
N PHE A 387 6.27 10.21 -8.01
CA PHE A 387 6.21 11.60 -8.49
C PHE A 387 6.91 12.61 -7.59
N THR A 388 7.11 12.30 -6.31
CA THR A 388 7.71 13.26 -5.36
C THR A 388 9.03 12.79 -4.75
N GLY A 389 9.37 11.51 -4.92
CA GLY A 389 10.50 10.86 -4.24
C GLY A 389 10.27 10.68 -2.73
N LYS A 390 9.04 10.84 -2.24
CA LYS A 390 8.68 10.67 -0.83
C LYS A 390 7.58 9.62 -0.71
N CYS A 391 7.78 8.65 0.19
CA CYS A 391 6.73 7.72 0.57
C CYS A 391 6.28 7.97 2.02
N PRO A 392 4.97 8.12 2.30
CA PRO A 392 4.46 8.20 3.68
C PRO A 392 4.69 6.91 4.47
N ASN A 393 4.72 5.77 3.78
CA ASN A 393 4.89 4.43 4.33
C ASN A 393 6.07 3.71 3.65
N VAL A 394 7.25 3.68 4.28
CA VAL A 394 8.45 3.01 3.75
C VAL A 394 8.37 1.46 3.88
N LEU A 395 7.21 0.89 4.25
CA LEU A 395 6.92 -0.53 4.08
C LEU A 395 6.62 -0.80 2.59
N LEU A 396 7.51 -0.40 1.71
CA LEU A 396 7.61 -1.01 0.40
C LEU A 396 8.36 -2.31 0.60
N ASP A 397 7.70 -3.38 0.16
CA ASP A 397 8.37 -4.63 -0.16
C ASP A 397 9.57 -4.31 -1.05
N ARG A 398 10.69 -5.00 -0.88
CA ARG A 398 11.89 -4.82 -1.71
C ARG A 398 11.67 -5.45 -3.10
N THR A 399 10.51 -5.19 -3.71
CA THR A 399 10.08 -5.72 -5.02
C THR A 399 10.54 -4.84 -6.17
N HIS A 400 10.88 -3.58 -5.91
CA HIS A 400 11.68 -2.81 -6.85
C HIS A 400 13.12 -3.23 -6.63
N GLY A 401 13.60 -4.14 -7.48
CA GLY A 401 14.97 -4.63 -7.44
C GLY A 401 15.95 -3.48 -7.28
N ASP A 402 16.90 -3.65 -6.37
CA ASP A 402 18.07 -2.79 -6.30
C ASP A 402 18.72 -2.79 -7.70
N ALA A 403 18.86 -1.59 -8.27
CA ALA A 403 19.53 -1.37 -9.56
C ALA A 403 21.03 -1.68 -9.47
#